data_AF-A0A518K5D9-F1
#
_entry.id   AF-A0A518K5D9-F1
#
_cell.length_a   1.000
_cell.length_b   1.000
_cell.length_c   1.000
_cell.angle_alpha   90.00
_cell.angle_beta   90.00
_cell.angle_gamma   90.00
#
_symmetry.space_group_name_H-M   'P 1'
#
loop_
_entity.id
_entity.type
_entity.pdbx_description
1 polymer ?
#
loop_
_entity_poly.entity_id
_entity_poly.type
_entity_poly.pdbx_seq_one_letter_code
_entity_poly.pdbx_strand_id
1 'polypeptide(L)'
;MSKLLAAAGLLGATAVGLGAYAAHGLDDALAGFGYAGDELTHRVDNFVTASRYQLTTAAAVLAIALAGAGRPLLAKAAWLLVAGVVVFSGLLYVLAFVGDGMRWLGAIVLLGGLAMIVGWLLAGFAAFTPSKPSGSTESRDLAAELNRLQEVISHQQQLVNDLNEAVTAARDEVDATARRQHGVELTVRRLVDLQTAAEDLPDEKPPHY
;
A
#
# COMPACT_ATOMS: atom_id res chain seq x y z
N MET A 1 -7.23 2.87 -10.54
CA MET A 1 -6.04 2.63 -11.39
C MET A 1 -5.88 1.16 -11.77
N SER A 2 -6.32 0.21 -10.96
CA SER A 2 -6.20 -1.24 -11.25
C SER A 2 -6.74 -1.67 -12.63
N LYS A 3 -7.86 -1.09 -13.10
CA LYS A 3 -8.40 -1.35 -14.44
C LYS A 3 -7.46 -0.94 -15.58
N LEU A 4 -6.74 0.18 -15.42
CA LEU A 4 -5.77 0.65 -16.42
C LEU A 4 -4.49 -0.21 -16.42
N LEU A 5 -4.06 -0.68 -15.24
CA LEU A 5 -2.97 -1.65 -15.15
C LEU A 5 -3.31 -2.95 -15.88
N ALA A 6 -4.52 -3.48 -15.67
CA ALA A 6 -5.00 -4.67 -16.38
C ALA A 6 -5.07 -4.43 -17.90
N ALA A 7 -5.61 -3.28 -18.34
CA ALA A 7 -5.67 -2.92 -19.75
C ALA A 7 -4.26 -2.83 -20.39
N ALA A 8 -3.31 -2.18 -19.71
CA ALA A 8 -1.92 -2.08 -20.17
C ALA A 8 -1.26 -3.46 -20.29
N GLY A 9 -1.44 -4.33 -19.30
CA GLY A 9 -0.92 -5.70 -19.32
C GLY A 9 -1.48 -6.52 -20.49
N LEU A 10 -2.81 -6.46 -20.70
CA LEU A 10 -3.46 -7.15 -21.81
C LEU A 10 -3.01 -6.63 -23.17
N LEU A 11 -2.95 -5.30 -23.34
CA LEU A 11 -2.47 -4.68 -24.58
C LEU A 11 -1.02 -5.03 -24.86
N GLY A 12 -0.15 -5.01 -23.84
CA GLY A 12 1.26 -5.37 -23.98
C GLY A 12 1.46 -6.83 -24.34
N ALA A 13 0.81 -7.75 -23.62
CA ALA A 13 0.90 -9.18 -23.88
C ALA A 13 0.44 -9.55 -25.30
N THR A 14 -0.69 -9.00 -25.74
CA THR A 14 -1.20 -9.24 -27.10
C THR A 14 -0.34 -8.56 -28.16
N ALA A 15 0.21 -7.37 -27.91
CA ALA A 15 1.12 -6.72 -28.85
C ALA A 15 2.41 -7.53 -29.07
N VAL A 16 2.97 -8.10 -28.00
CA VAL A 16 4.15 -8.98 -28.08
C VAL A 16 3.81 -10.27 -28.85
N GLY A 17 2.69 -10.91 -28.53
CA GLY A 17 2.25 -12.13 -29.23
C GLY A 17 2.01 -11.90 -30.72
N LEU A 18 1.28 -10.83 -31.07
CA LEU A 18 1.02 -10.46 -32.47
C LEU A 18 2.31 -10.00 -33.17
N GLY A 19 3.21 -9.29 -32.49
CA GLY A 19 4.51 -8.91 -33.04
C GLY A 19 5.40 -10.11 -33.35
N ALA A 20 5.42 -11.12 -32.47
CA ALA A 20 6.12 -12.38 -32.72
C ALA A 20 5.51 -13.15 -33.89
N TYR A 21 4.17 -13.17 -33.99
CA TYR A 21 3.47 -13.76 -35.12
C TYR A 21 3.82 -13.05 -36.44
N ALA A 22 3.88 -11.72 -36.44
CA ALA A 22 4.29 -10.91 -37.58
C ALA A 22 5.70 -11.28 -38.07
N ALA A 23 6.63 -11.54 -37.16
CA ALA A 23 8.03 -11.84 -37.49
C ALA A 23 8.28 -13.28 -37.97
N HIS A 24 7.39 -14.23 -37.63
CA HIS A 24 7.68 -15.66 -37.81
C HIS A 24 6.65 -16.45 -38.62
N GLY A 25 5.42 -15.97 -38.78
CA GLY A 25 4.37 -16.76 -39.45
C GLY A 25 3.34 -15.97 -40.26
N LEU A 26 3.37 -14.64 -40.21
CA LEU A 26 2.39 -13.82 -40.91
C LEU A 26 2.53 -13.88 -42.44
N ASP A 27 3.77 -13.83 -42.96
CA ASP A 27 4.03 -13.86 -44.41
C ASP A 27 3.46 -15.14 -45.04
N ASP A 28 3.77 -16.30 -44.46
CA ASP A 28 3.27 -17.60 -44.92
C ASP A 28 1.74 -17.68 -44.84
N ALA A 29 1.15 -17.17 -43.76
CA ALA A 29 -0.30 -17.14 -43.60
C ALA A 29 -0.96 -16.30 -44.70
N LEU A 30 -0.46 -15.08 -44.95
CA LEU A 30 -0.99 -14.17 -45.96
C LEU A 30 -0.75 -14.69 -47.39
N ALA A 31 0.37 -15.37 -47.65
CA ALA A 31 0.60 -16.07 -48.91
C ALA A 31 -0.44 -17.19 -49.11
N GLY A 32 -0.81 -17.91 -48.05
CA GLY A 32 -1.91 -18.89 -48.05
C GLY A 32 -3.29 -18.29 -48.35
N PHE A 33 -3.50 -17.01 -48.04
CA PHE A 33 -4.70 -16.23 -48.45
C PHE A 33 -4.65 -15.76 -49.91
N GLY A 34 -3.57 -16.05 -50.65
CA GLY A 34 -3.39 -15.69 -52.05
C GLY A 34 -2.77 -14.31 -52.28
N TYR A 35 -2.27 -13.65 -51.24
CA TYR A 35 -1.55 -12.37 -51.37
C TYR A 35 -0.10 -12.60 -51.80
N ALA A 36 0.42 -11.77 -52.70
CA ALA A 36 1.78 -11.90 -53.22
C ALA A 36 2.39 -10.54 -53.60
N GLY A 37 3.71 -10.53 -53.79
CA GLY A 37 4.45 -9.34 -54.23
C GLY A 37 4.29 -8.15 -53.27
N ASP A 38 4.12 -6.96 -53.83
CA ASP A 38 4.04 -5.71 -53.05
C ASP A 38 2.83 -5.68 -52.10
N GLU A 39 1.73 -6.35 -52.46
CA GLU A 39 0.53 -6.42 -51.62
C GLU A 39 0.81 -7.19 -50.32
N LEU A 40 1.53 -8.32 -50.41
CA LEU A 40 1.93 -9.11 -49.25
C LEU A 40 2.78 -8.26 -48.30
N THR A 41 3.83 -7.63 -48.82
CA THR A 41 4.74 -6.77 -48.03
C THR A 41 3.97 -5.65 -47.33
N HIS A 42 3.07 -4.96 -48.04
CA HIS A 42 2.29 -3.86 -47.45
C HIS A 42 1.35 -4.34 -46.32
N ARG A 43 0.77 -5.55 -46.45
CA ARG A 43 -0.08 -6.14 -45.40
C ARG A 43 0.72 -6.50 -44.16
N VAL A 44 1.93 -7.03 -44.35
CA VAL A 44 2.87 -7.34 -43.26
C VAL A 44 3.29 -6.06 -42.54
N ASP A 45 3.66 -5.02 -43.29
CA ASP A 45 4.05 -3.72 -42.72
C ASP A 45 2.92 -3.07 -41.91
N ASN A 46 1.67 -3.16 -42.37
CA ASN A 46 0.51 -2.71 -41.62
C ASN A 46 0.35 -3.46 -40.29
N PHE A 47 0.54 -4.77 -40.30
CA PHE A 47 0.44 -5.60 -39.11
C PHE A 47 1.56 -5.29 -38.11
N VAL A 48 2.79 -5.11 -38.60
CA VAL A 48 3.94 -4.67 -37.78
C VAL A 48 3.68 -3.28 -37.18
N THR A 49 3.14 -2.35 -37.98
CA THR A 49 2.76 -1.02 -37.52
C THR A 49 1.72 -1.09 -36.40
N ALA A 50 0.68 -1.90 -36.57
CA ALA A 50 -0.34 -2.13 -35.56
C ALA A 50 0.25 -2.63 -34.22
N SER A 51 1.13 -3.63 -34.27
CA SER A 51 1.83 -4.17 -33.09
C SER A 51 2.70 -3.12 -32.39
N ARG A 52 3.47 -2.34 -33.16
CA ARG A 52 4.32 -1.27 -32.61
C ARG A 52 3.49 -0.19 -31.91
N TYR A 53 2.40 0.28 -32.52
CA TYR A 53 1.52 1.27 -31.89
C TYR A 53 0.83 0.69 -30.66
N GLN A 54 0.44 -0.59 -30.68
CA GLN A 54 -0.17 -1.25 -29.54
C GLN A 54 0.80 -1.37 -28.36
N LEU A 55 2.05 -1.79 -28.59
CA LEU A 55 3.04 -1.96 -27.54
C LEU A 55 3.47 -0.62 -26.92
N THR A 56 3.72 0.39 -27.75
CA THR A 56 4.10 1.74 -27.27
C THR A 56 2.96 2.38 -26.47
N THR A 57 1.71 2.19 -26.89
CA THR A 57 0.54 2.67 -26.14
C THR A 57 0.34 1.90 -24.85
N ALA A 58 0.55 0.58 -24.84
CA ALA A 58 0.50 -0.23 -23.63
C ALA A 58 1.50 0.29 -22.58
N ALA A 59 2.73 0.60 -23.00
CA ALA A 59 3.75 1.19 -22.13
C ALA A 59 3.33 2.58 -21.60
N ALA A 60 2.76 3.42 -22.46
CA ALA A 60 2.25 4.74 -22.05
C ALA A 60 1.10 4.62 -21.04
N VAL A 61 0.14 3.72 -21.27
CA VAL A 61 -0.98 3.47 -20.35
C VAL A 61 -0.48 2.89 -19.03
N LEU A 62 0.52 2.00 -19.06
CA LEU A 62 1.17 1.48 -17.85
C LEU A 62 1.80 2.63 -17.04
N ALA A 63 2.58 3.49 -17.69
CA ALA A 63 3.20 4.65 -17.04
C ALA A 63 2.14 5.59 -16.42
N ILE A 64 1.06 5.89 -17.15
CA ILE A 64 -0.04 6.71 -16.64
C ILE A 64 -0.76 6.03 -15.47
N ALA A 65 -0.98 4.72 -15.53
CA ALA A 65 -1.66 3.97 -14.47
C ALA A 65 -0.86 3.96 -13.16
N LEU A 66 0.47 3.90 -13.26
CA LEU A 66 1.39 3.95 -12.11
C LEU A 66 1.52 5.38 -11.54
N ALA A 67 1.59 6.40 -12.39
CA ALA A 67 1.79 7.79 -11.96
C ALA A 67 0.49 8.58 -11.71
N GLY A 68 -0.67 8.05 -12.12
CA GLY A 68 -1.93 8.78 -12.23
C GLY A 68 -2.83 8.79 -10.99
N ALA A 69 -2.36 8.31 -9.83
CA ALA A 69 -3.14 8.32 -8.60
C ALA A 69 -3.61 9.76 -8.26
N GLY A 70 -4.91 9.94 -8.00
CA GLY A 70 -5.49 11.26 -7.73
C GLY A 70 -5.58 12.22 -8.92
N ARG A 71 -5.26 11.80 -10.16
CA ARG A 71 -5.23 12.68 -11.35
C ARG A 71 -6.30 12.25 -12.38
N PRO A 72 -7.55 12.74 -12.28
CA PRO A 72 -8.66 12.26 -13.11
C PRO A 72 -8.48 12.56 -14.61
N LEU A 73 -7.78 13.64 -14.96
CA LEU A 73 -7.46 13.96 -16.35
C LEU A 73 -6.50 12.95 -16.99
N LEU A 74 -5.48 12.49 -16.25
CA LEU A 74 -4.59 11.42 -16.69
C LEU A 74 -5.36 10.11 -16.90
N ALA A 75 -6.32 9.80 -16.03
CA ALA A 75 -7.17 8.62 -16.19
C ALA A 75 -7.99 8.68 -17.49
N LYS A 76 -8.58 9.85 -17.81
CA LYS A 76 -9.31 10.07 -19.07
C LYS A 76 -8.39 9.95 -20.28
N ALA A 77 -7.20 10.54 -20.22
CA ALA A 77 -6.19 10.46 -21.27
C ALA A 77 -5.80 9.00 -21.56
N ALA A 78 -5.53 8.21 -20.52
CA ALA A 78 -5.22 6.79 -20.65
C ALA A 78 -6.36 5.98 -21.29
N TRP A 79 -7.61 6.23 -20.91
CA TRP A 79 -8.74 5.55 -21.56
C TRP A 79 -8.92 5.94 -23.03
N LEU A 80 -8.61 7.19 -23.39
CA LEU A 80 -8.64 7.62 -24.78
C LEU A 80 -7.53 6.97 -25.61
N LEU A 81 -6.34 6.79 -25.02
CA LEU A 81 -5.24 6.01 -25.60
C LEU A 81 -5.64 4.54 -25.79
N VAL A 82 -6.25 3.91 -24.78
CA VAL A 82 -6.74 2.52 -24.87
C VAL A 82 -7.78 2.38 -25.98
N ALA A 83 -8.81 3.22 -26.00
CA ALA A 83 -9.85 3.18 -27.02
C ALA A 83 -9.27 3.43 -28.43
N GLY A 84 -8.40 4.44 -28.54
CA GLY A 84 -7.74 4.79 -29.79
C GLY A 84 -6.88 3.66 -30.35
N VAL A 85 -6.08 3.00 -29.51
CA VAL A 85 -5.19 1.93 -29.98
C VAL A 85 -5.94 0.63 -30.30
N VAL A 86 -7.02 0.32 -29.57
CA VAL A 86 -7.88 -0.83 -29.90
C VAL A 86 -8.50 -0.63 -31.28
N VAL A 87 -8.97 0.58 -31.59
CA VAL A 87 -9.53 0.89 -32.92
C VAL A 87 -8.43 0.93 -33.98
N PHE A 88 -7.34 1.68 -33.74
CA PHE A 88 -6.26 1.88 -34.70
C PHE A 88 -5.54 0.57 -35.02
N SER A 89 -4.94 -0.08 -34.03
CA SER A 89 -4.18 -1.32 -34.22
C SER A 89 -5.10 -2.49 -34.55
N GLY A 90 -6.25 -2.60 -33.88
CA GLY A 90 -7.22 -3.67 -34.14
C GLY A 90 -7.69 -3.70 -35.60
N LEU A 91 -8.04 -2.54 -36.16
CA LEU A 91 -8.43 -2.46 -37.56
C LEU A 91 -7.28 -2.72 -38.51
N LEU A 92 -6.05 -2.26 -38.22
CA LEU A 92 -4.89 -2.56 -39.05
C LEU A 92 -4.56 -4.07 -39.09
N TYR A 93 -4.71 -4.79 -37.97
CA TYR A 93 -4.58 -6.25 -37.98
C TYR A 93 -5.64 -6.91 -38.85
N VAL A 94 -6.90 -6.44 -38.77
CA VAL A 94 -7.99 -6.94 -39.61
C VAL A 94 -7.69 -6.67 -41.08
N LEU A 95 -7.36 -5.43 -41.43
CA LEU A 95 -7.02 -4.98 -42.79
C LEU A 95 -5.86 -5.77 -43.41
N ALA A 96 -4.95 -6.33 -42.62
CA ALA A 96 -3.92 -7.23 -43.14
C ALA A 96 -4.50 -8.46 -43.83
N PHE A 97 -5.65 -8.98 -43.36
CA PHE A 97 -6.30 -10.20 -43.90
C PHE A 97 -7.50 -9.93 -44.81
N VAL A 98 -8.11 -8.74 -44.76
CA VAL A 98 -9.28 -8.44 -45.62
C VAL A 98 -8.84 -7.81 -46.94
N GLY A 99 -9.42 -8.28 -48.04
CA GLY A 99 -9.17 -7.75 -49.39
C GLY A 99 -9.64 -6.31 -49.62
N ASP A 100 -9.35 -5.75 -50.80
CA ASP A 100 -9.59 -4.34 -51.17
C ASP A 100 -11.05 -3.85 -51.06
N GLY A 101 -12.03 -4.75 -50.99
CA GLY A 101 -13.44 -4.39 -50.82
C GLY A 101 -13.77 -3.68 -49.49
N MET A 102 -12.85 -3.69 -48.53
CA MET A 102 -13.06 -3.15 -47.18
C MET A 102 -12.20 -1.90 -46.87
N ARG A 103 -11.69 -1.23 -47.90
CA ARG A 103 -10.82 -0.03 -47.78
C ARG A 103 -11.39 1.10 -46.91
N TRP A 104 -12.71 1.21 -46.79
CA TRP A 104 -13.37 2.21 -45.94
C TRP A 104 -13.03 2.05 -44.45
N LEU A 105 -12.61 0.87 -43.99
CA LEU A 105 -12.10 0.67 -42.63
C LEU A 105 -10.86 1.53 -42.36
N GLY A 106 -10.08 1.89 -43.38
CA GLY A 106 -8.97 2.82 -43.26
C GLY A 106 -9.40 4.21 -42.76
N ALA A 107 -10.61 4.66 -43.09
CA ALA A 107 -11.14 5.92 -42.54
C ALA A 107 -11.42 5.81 -41.03
N ILE A 108 -11.80 4.63 -40.53
CA ILE A 108 -12.01 4.40 -39.09
C ILE A 108 -10.67 4.27 -38.36
N VAL A 109 -9.63 3.73 -39.00
CA VAL A 109 -8.27 3.75 -38.44
C VAL A 109 -7.87 5.18 -38.07
N LEU A 110 -8.20 6.18 -38.90
CA LEU A 110 -7.93 7.60 -38.60
C LEU A 110 -8.64 8.10 -37.34
N LEU A 111 -9.85 7.61 -37.04
CA LEU A 111 -10.56 7.94 -35.80
C LEU A 111 -9.82 7.40 -34.56
N GLY A 112 -9.27 6.18 -34.67
CA GLY A 112 -8.41 5.61 -33.64
C GLY A 112 -7.15 6.46 -33.41
N GLY A 113 -6.48 6.85 -34.50
CA GLY A 113 -5.32 7.75 -34.45
C GLY A 113 -5.64 9.11 -33.83
N LEU A 114 -6.79 9.70 -34.19
CA LEU A 114 -7.25 10.96 -33.62
C LEU A 114 -7.52 10.85 -32.11
N ALA A 115 -8.16 9.76 -31.67
CA ALA A 115 -8.38 9.50 -30.25
C ALA A 115 -7.04 9.37 -29.49
N MET A 116 -6.03 8.73 -30.08
CA MET A 116 -4.69 8.65 -29.50
C MET A 116 -4.02 10.03 -29.41
N ILE A 117 -4.13 10.87 -30.45
CA ILE A 117 -3.61 12.25 -30.44
C ILE A 117 -4.24 13.06 -29.31
N VAL A 118 -5.58 13.04 -29.21
CA VAL A 118 -6.29 13.74 -28.13
C VAL A 118 -5.89 13.17 -26.76
N GLY A 119 -5.64 11.86 -26.67
CA GLY A 119 -5.18 11.21 -25.45
C GLY A 119 -3.83 11.74 -24.99
N TRP A 120 -2.86 11.84 -25.90
CA TRP A 120 -1.54 12.43 -25.62
C TRP A 120 -1.63 13.91 -25.24
N LEU A 121 -2.42 14.70 -25.97
CA LEU A 121 -2.63 16.12 -25.65
C LEU A 121 -3.25 16.30 -24.27
N LEU A 122 -4.23 15.46 -23.91
CA LEU A 122 -4.87 15.50 -22.60
C LEU A 122 -3.91 15.06 -21.49
N ALA A 123 -3.04 14.08 -21.75
CA ALA A 123 -2.00 13.68 -20.81
C ALA A 123 -1.00 14.81 -20.55
N GLY A 124 -0.55 15.50 -21.61
CA GLY A 124 0.29 16.70 -21.49
C GLY A 124 -0.40 17.84 -20.75
N PHE A 125 -1.67 18.11 -21.06
CA PHE A 125 -2.47 19.14 -20.40
C PHE A 125 -2.68 18.84 -18.91
N ALA A 126 -2.79 17.57 -18.52
CA ALA A 126 -2.93 17.16 -17.13
C ALA A 126 -1.75 17.61 -16.24
N ALA A 127 -0.57 17.91 -16.82
CA ALA A 127 0.57 18.48 -16.12
C ALA A 127 0.26 19.84 -15.46
N PHE A 128 -0.64 20.62 -16.05
CA PHE A 128 -1.05 21.94 -15.55
C PHE A 128 -2.23 21.89 -14.59
N THR A 129 -2.77 20.70 -14.31
CA THR A 129 -3.93 20.54 -13.43
C THR A 129 -3.54 20.01 -12.06
N PRO A 130 -4.12 20.57 -10.97
CA PRO A 130 -3.81 20.13 -9.62
C PRO A 130 -4.22 18.68 -9.43
N SER A 131 -3.36 17.88 -8.78
CA SER A 131 -3.72 16.55 -8.32
C SER A 131 -4.78 16.67 -7.22
N LYS A 132 -5.81 15.82 -7.27
CA LYS A 132 -6.72 15.69 -6.13
C LYS A 132 -5.91 15.02 -5.01
N PRO A 133 -5.77 15.64 -3.82
CA PRO A 133 -4.97 15.07 -2.74
C PRO A 133 -5.55 13.72 -2.33
N SER A 134 -4.86 12.62 -2.64
CA SER A 134 -5.19 11.28 -2.14
C SER A 134 -4.92 11.15 -0.64
N GLY A 135 -4.13 12.07 -0.05
CA GLY A 135 -3.72 12.02 1.35
C GLY A 135 -4.83 12.31 2.37
N SER A 136 -6.03 12.77 1.97
CA SER A 136 -7.05 13.09 2.99
C SER A 136 -7.59 11.87 3.75
N THR A 137 -7.52 10.66 3.19
CA THR A 137 -7.96 9.45 3.90
C THR A 137 -6.78 8.84 4.65
N GLU A 138 -5.66 8.64 3.97
CA GLU A 138 -4.46 8.04 4.55
C GLU A 138 -3.84 8.90 5.66
N SER A 139 -3.76 10.23 5.48
CA SER A 139 -3.28 11.14 6.53
C SER A 139 -4.27 11.31 7.68
N ARG A 140 -5.59 11.14 7.44
CA ARG A 140 -6.58 11.11 8.52
C ARG A 140 -6.51 9.80 9.32
N ASP A 141 -6.31 8.68 8.63
CA ASP A 141 -6.15 7.37 9.26
C ASP A 141 -4.85 7.31 10.05
N LEU A 142 -3.74 7.83 9.50
CA LEU A 142 -2.47 8.00 10.21
C LEU A 142 -2.60 8.92 11.42
N ALA A 143 -3.29 10.06 11.31
CA ALA A 143 -3.50 10.96 12.44
C ALA A 143 -4.38 10.32 13.53
N ALA A 144 -5.42 9.58 13.14
CA ALA A 144 -6.27 8.86 14.07
C ALA A 144 -5.49 7.75 14.80
N GLU A 145 -4.62 7.03 14.08
CA GLU A 145 -3.78 5.99 14.67
C GLU A 145 -2.71 6.57 15.58
N LEU A 146 -2.08 7.69 15.22
CA LEU A 146 -1.14 8.39 16.10
C LEU A 146 -1.81 8.85 17.40
N ASN A 147 -3.03 9.39 17.32
CA ASN A 147 -3.80 9.78 18.49
C ASN A 147 -4.14 8.57 19.37
N ARG A 148 -4.55 7.43 18.77
CA ARG A 148 -4.79 6.18 19.51
C ARG A 148 -3.52 5.67 20.20
N LEU A 149 -2.38 5.70 19.51
CA LEU A 149 -1.10 5.27 20.08
C LEU A 149 -0.69 6.18 21.24
N GLN A 150 -0.88 7.49 21.11
CA GLN A 150 -0.63 8.44 22.20
C GLN A 150 -1.54 8.17 23.41
N GLU A 151 -2.82 7.85 23.19
CA GLU A 151 -3.77 7.49 24.24
C GLU A 151 -3.38 6.17 24.94
N VAL A 152 -2.94 5.17 24.20
CA VAL A 152 -2.44 3.91 24.79
C VAL A 152 -1.16 4.15 25.60
N ILE A 153 -0.23 4.96 25.09
CA ILE A 153 1.01 5.28 25.81
C ILE A 153 0.73 6.06 27.09
N SER A 154 -0.17 7.06 27.05
CA SER A 154 -0.54 7.81 28.25
C SER A 154 -1.22 6.92 29.29
N HIS A 155 -2.10 6.01 28.87
CA HIS A 155 -2.72 5.03 29.75
C HIS A 155 -1.69 4.08 30.39
N GLN A 156 -0.73 3.58 29.62
CA GLN A 156 0.36 2.75 30.15
C GLN A 156 1.22 3.49 31.17
N GLN A 157 1.53 4.76 30.91
CA GLN A 157 2.31 5.57 31.85
C GLN A 157 1.56 5.80 33.16
N GLN A 158 0.24 5.99 33.09
CA GLN A 158 -0.60 6.12 34.28
C GLN A 158 -0.61 4.83 35.11
N LEU A 159 -0.79 3.66 34.48
CA LEU A 159 -0.74 2.36 35.18
C LEU A 159 0.61 2.12 35.88
N VAL A 160 1.72 2.54 35.26
CA VAL A 160 3.05 2.45 35.86
C VAL A 160 3.17 3.35 37.10
N ASN A 161 2.64 4.57 37.04
CA ASN A 161 2.64 5.48 38.18
C ASN A 161 1.80 4.93 39.33
N ASP A 162 0.58 4.46 39.05
CA ASP A 162 -0.33 3.86 40.03
C ASP A 162 0.32 2.64 40.71
N LEU A 163 1.01 1.79 39.93
CA LEU A 163 1.74 0.64 40.46
C LEU A 163 2.89 1.07 41.37
N ASN A 164 3.65 2.09 40.98
CA ASN A 164 4.77 2.56 41.77
C ASN A 164 4.31 3.17 43.11
N GLU A 165 3.18 3.88 43.12
CA GLU A 165 2.53 4.36 44.33
C GLU A 165 2.07 3.19 45.23
N ALA A 166 1.39 2.18 44.66
CA ALA A 166 0.94 1.01 45.39
C ALA A 166 2.10 0.20 46.02
N VAL A 167 3.20 0.02 45.27
CA VAL A 167 4.40 -0.65 45.77
C VAL A 167 5.07 0.15 46.89
N THR A 168 5.10 1.48 46.77
CA THR A 168 5.66 2.35 47.80
C THR A 168 4.82 2.26 49.08
N ALA A 169 3.50 2.34 48.96
CA ALA A 169 2.59 2.19 50.09
C ALA A 169 2.73 0.81 50.79
N ALA A 170 2.86 -0.26 50.01
CA ALA A 170 3.09 -1.60 50.55
C ALA A 170 4.42 -1.73 51.30
N ARG A 171 5.49 -1.11 50.78
CA ARG A 171 6.79 -1.05 51.48
C ARG A 171 6.68 -0.30 52.80
N ASP A 172 6.01 0.84 52.82
CA ASP A 172 5.82 1.63 54.04
C ASP A 172 5.05 0.87 55.12
N GLU A 173 4.05 0.06 54.73
CA GLU A 173 3.29 -0.78 55.65
C GLU A 173 4.14 -1.93 56.23
N VAL A 174 5.00 -2.55 55.41
CA VAL A 174 5.96 -3.56 55.86
C VAL A 174 6.95 -2.94 56.87
N ASP A 175 7.49 -1.76 56.58
CA ASP A 175 8.43 -1.06 57.46
C ASP A 175 7.77 -0.60 58.76
N ALA A 176 6.49 -0.21 58.72
CA ALA A 176 5.72 0.10 59.92
C ALA A 176 5.51 -1.15 60.79
N THR A 177 5.24 -2.29 60.17
CA THR A 177 5.06 -3.58 60.85
C THR A 177 6.36 -4.06 61.49
N ALA A 178 7.48 -3.95 60.78
CA ALA A 178 8.81 -4.28 61.31
C ALA A 178 9.16 -3.41 62.53
N ARG A 179 8.88 -2.10 62.47
CA ARG A 179 9.08 -1.18 63.61
C ARG A 179 8.23 -1.56 64.83
N ARG A 180 6.96 -1.97 64.63
CA ARG A 180 6.09 -2.46 65.71
C ARG A 180 6.64 -3.74 66.34
N GLN A 181 7.07 -4.71 65.52
CA GLN A 181 7.67 -5.95 66.02
C GLN A 181 8.91 -5.68 66.87
N HIS A 182 9.81 -4.80 66.41
CA HIS A 182 11.01 -4.45 67.17
C HIS A 182 10.68 -3.76 68.52
N GLY A 183 9.67 -2.88 68.54
CA GLY A 183 9.19 -2.26 69.78
C GLY A 183 8.60 -3.28 70.77
N VAL A 184 7.86 -4.27 70.27
CA VAL A 184 7.35 -5.39 71.09
C VAL A 184 8.51 -6.22 71.64
N GLU A 185 9.49 -6.57 70.81
CA GLU A 185 10.66 -7.35 71.23
C GLU A 185 11.46 -6.65 72.34
N LEU A 186 11.70 -5.34 72.23
CA LEU A 186 12.35 -4.55 73.27
C LEU A 186 11.55 -4.51 74.57
N THR A 187 10.21 -4.44 74.47
CA THR A 187 9.34 -4.47 75.65
C THR A 187 9.39 -5.84 76.33
N VAL A 188 9.35 -6.93 75.56
CA VAL A 188 9.49 -8.30 76.08
C VAL A 188 10.85 -8.47 76.76
N ARG A 189 11.95 -8.07 76.13
CA ARG A 189 13.29 -8.14 76.73
C ARG A 189 13.35 -7.39 78.06
N ARG A 190 12.82 -6.15 78.12
CA ARG A 190 12.77 -5.36 79.36
C ARG A 190 11.96 -6.06 80.45
N LEU A 191 10.83 -6.68 80.11
CA LEU A 191 10.02 -7.44 81.08
C LEU A 191 10.78 -8.66 81.63
N VAL A 192 11.49 -9.39 80.77
CA VAL A 192 12.34 -10.52 81.18
C VAL A 192 13.48 -10.06 82.09
N ASP A 193 14.16 -8.97 81.75
CA ASP A 193 15.24 -8.40 82.57
C ASP A 193 14.73 -7.97 83.96
N LEU A 194 13.56 -7.31 84.01
CA LEU A 194 12.93 -6.91 85.27
C LEU A 194 12.51 -8.10 86.13
N GLN A 195 11.97 -9.16 85.53
CA GLN A 195 11.61 -10.37 86.26
C GLN A 195 12.84 -11.07 86.82
N THR A 196 13.91 -11.20 86.01
CA THR A 196 15.17 -11.79 86.44
C THR A 196 15.77 -11.01 87.61
N ALA A 197 15.74 -9.67 87.57
CA ALA A 197 16.22 -8.82 88.66
C ALA A 197 15.37 -8.93 89.94
N ALA A 198 14.07 -9.24 89.82
CA ALA A 198 13.18 -9.44 90.97
C ALA A 198 13.37 -10.83 91.61
N GLU A 199 13.70 -11.87 90.83
CA GLU A 199 14.01 -13.21 91.34
C GLU A 199 15.35 -13.29 92.08
N ASP A 200 16.30 -12.37 91.78
CA ASP A 200 17.64 -12.31 92.36
C ASP A 200 17.72 -11.44 93.65
N LEU A 201 16.57 -10.98 94.17
CA LEU A 201 16.52 -10.24 95.44
C LEU A 201 16.68 -11.22 96.62
N PRO A 202 17.64 -11.00 97.54
CA PRO A 202 17.84 -11.88 98.69
C PRO A 202 16.61 -11.87 99.59
N ASP A 203 16.22 -13.06 100.07
CA ASP A 203 15.08 -13.29 100.97
C ASP A 203 15.34 -12.63 102.34
N GLU A 204 15.20 -11.31 102.39
CA GLU A 204 15.18 -10.55 103.63
C GLU A 204 13.89 -10.90 104.38
N LYS A 205 14.01 -11.88 105.28
CA LYS A 205 12.98 -12.21 106.27
C LYS A 205 12.43 -10.92 106.88
N PRO A 206 11.12 -10.70 106.87
CA PRO A 206 10.54 -9.51 107.46
C PRO A 206 10.93 -9.43 108.95
N PRO A 207 11.30 -8.24 109.45
CA PRO A 207 11.69 -8.09 110.85
C PRO A 207 10.52 -8.54 111.73
N HIS A 208 10.76 -9.56 112.55
CA HIS A 208 9.85 -9.97 113.60
C HIS A 208 9.70 -8.83 114.60
N TYR A 209 8.59 -8.09 114.56
CA TYR A 209 7.93 -7.52 115.74
C TYR A 209 6.44 -7.32 115.45
#